data_AF-A0A7W9MEQ5-F1
#
_entry.id   AF-A0A7W9MEQ5-F1
#
_cell.length_a   1.000
_cell.length_b   1.000
_cell.length_c   1.000
_cell.angle_alpha   90.00
_cell.angle_beta   90.00
_cell.angle_gamma   90.00
#
_symmetry.space_group_name_H-M   'P 1'
#
loop_
_entity.id
_entity.type
_entity.pdbx_description
1 polymer ?
#
loop_
_entity_poly.entity_id
_entity_poly.type
_entity_poly.pdbx_seq_one_letter_code
_entity_poly.pdbx_strand_id
1 'polypeptide(L)'
;MPMGTTDPVPCRVTVCRDCCCGTSKVRGVDHAEQVAYLSERMPVGVSECLGVCERANVVVVRPSAAGRAAGGRPVWLGLVNDPAATEDVAAWVRAGGPGVAAPPDILDLYAFTPPRRVAGPSRTPRVGRRSPLPVLPGSERAETRKPRPGGRADG
;
A
#
# COMPACT_ATOMS: atom_id res chain seq x y z
N MET A 1 24.19 23.60 23.69
CA MET A 1 23.31 22.59 23.10
C MET A 1 22.89 23.11 21.73
N PRO A 2 23.37 22.60 20.59
CA PRO A 2 22.76 23.01 19.33
C PRO A 2 21.37 22.38 19.30
N MET A 3 20.34 23.22 19.31
CA MET A 3 18.99 22.79 19.00
C MET A 3 18.99 22.39 17.54
N GLY A 4 18.76 21.10 17.27
CA GLY A 4 18.60 20.60 15.91
C GLY A 4 17.51 21.40 15.22
N THR A 5 17.87 22.09 14.14
CA THR A 5 16.89 22.58 13.19
C THR A 5 16.15 21.37 12.64
N THR A 6 14.90 21.18 13.05
CA THR A 6 14.02 20.17 12.47
C THR A 6 13.95 20.45 10.98
N ASP A 7 14.43 19.50 10.16
CA ASP A 7 14.30 19.61 8.72
C ASP A 7 12.83 19.85 8.36
N PRO A 8 12.55 20.82 7.46
CA PRO A 8 11.19 21.15 7.11
C PRO A 8 10.47 19.91 6.56
N VAL A 9 9.27 19.64 7.10
CA VAL A 9 8.49 18.44 6.75
C VAL A 9 8.26 18.39 5.24
N PRO A 10 8.73 17.36 4.52
CA PRO A 10 8.57 17.26 3.08
C PRO A 10 7.13 16.92 2.70
N CYS A 11 6.83 17.00 1.41
CA CYS A 11 5.61 16.39 0.86
C CYS A 11 5.59 14.88 1.16
N ARG A 12 4.39 14.34 1.37
CA ARG A 12 4.20 12.88 1.56
C ARG A 12 3.10 12.39 0.64
N VAL A 13 3.35 11.27 -0.03
CA VAL A 13 2.37 10.62 -0.90
C VAL A 13 1.70 9.46 -0.15
N THR A 14 0.38 9.33 -0.28
CA THR A 14 -0.36 8.15 0.16
C THR A 14 -0.98 7.46 -1.04
N VAL A 15 -0.82 6.14 -1.16
CA VAL A 15 -1.37 5.34 -2.26
C VAL A 15 -2.38 4.32 -1.72
N CYS A 16 -3.52 4.15 -2.40
CA CYS A 16 -4.55 3.16 -2.05
C CYS A 16 -4.23 1.80 -2.71
N ARG A 17 -4.22 0.69 -1.95
CA ARG A 17 -3.74 -0.62 -2.44
C ARG A 17 -4.58 -1.85 -2.08
N ASP A 18 -5.74 -1.70 -1.45
CA ASP A 18 -6.67 -2.81 -1.20
C ASP A 18 -7.55 -3.15 -2.43
N CYS A 19 -8.58 -3.97 -2.21
CA CYS A 19 -9.46 -4.70 -3.12
C CYS A 19 -9.93 -4.01 -4.41
N CYS A 20 -9.94 -2.68 -4.50
CA CYS A 20 -10.33 -1.96 -5.72
C CYS A 20 -9.17 -1.27 -6.43
N CYS A 21 -8.01 -1.10 -5.79
CA CYS A 21 -6.86 -0.36 -6.33
C CYS A 21 -5.58 -1.21 -6.41
N GLY A 22 -5.61 -2.47 -5.98
CA GLY A 22 -4.44 -3.36 -6.00
C GLY A 22 -4.65 -4.73 -6.66
N THR A 23 -5.82 -5.02 -7.22
CA THR A 23 -6.12 -6.37 -7.76
C THR A 23 -6.95 -6.38 -9.04
N SER A 24 -8.28 -6.20 -8.97
CA SER A 24 -9.19 -6.62 -10.06
C SER A 24 -9.73 -5.50 -10.94
N LYS A 25 -9.82 -4.26 -10.42
CA LYS A 25 -10.45 -3.13 -11.13
C LYS A 25 -9.57 -2.51 -12.20
N VAL A 26 -8.26 -2.51 -12.00
CA VAL A 26 -7.28 -1.91 -12.92
C VAL A 26 -6.34 -3.01 -13.39
N ARG A 27 -6.57 -3.53 -14.59
CA ARG A 27 -5.71 -4.55 -15.21
C ARG A 27 -4.60 -3.87 -16.01
N GLY A 28 -3.46 -4.54 -16.15
CA GLY A 28 -2.33 -4.06 -16.94
C GLY A 28 -1.46 -3.00 -16.27
N VAL A 29 -1.70 -2.72 -14.98
CA VAL A 29 -0.91 -1.78 -14.18
C VAL A 29 -0.15 -2.54 -13.11
N ASP A 30 1.17 -2.36 -13.10
CA ASP A 30 2.01 -2.86 -12.01
C ASP A 30 1.96 -1.87 -10.83
N HIS A 31 1.06 -2.17 -9.91
CA HIS A 31 0.86 -1.34 -8.72
C HIS A 31 2.03 -1.45 -7.74
N ALA A 32 2.79 -2.54 -7.77
CA ALA A 32 3.95 -2.73 -6.91
C ALA A 32 5.14 -1.91 -7.41
N GLU A 33 5.38 -1.93 -8.72
CA GLU A 33 6.37 -1.07 -9.38
C GLU A 33 6.07 0.41 -9.13
N GLN A 34 4.81 0.84 -9.25
CA GLN A 34 4.42 2.23 -8.96
C GLN A 34 4.78 2.65 -7.51
N VAL A 35 4.57 1.76 -6.52
CA VAL A 35 4.95 2.05 -5.13
C VAL A 35 6.46 2.11 -4.97
N ALA A 36 7.19 1.16 -5.56
CA ALA A 36 8.65 1.13 -5.50
C ALA A 36 9.24 2.42 -6.10
N TYR A 37 8.81 2.77 -7.32
CA TYR A 37 9.21 3.98 -8.02
C TYR A 37 9.02 5.25 -7.19
N LEU A 38 7.83 5.43 -6.59
CA LEU A 38 7.55 6.59 -5.75
C LEU A 38 8.36 6.58 -4.45
N SER A 39 8.52 5.41 -3.82
CA SER A 39 9.19 5.27 -2.50
C SER A 39 10.69 5.55 -2.58
N GLU A 40 11.32 5.32 -3.74
CA GLU A 40 12.71 5.72 -3.99
C GLU A 40 12.90 7.24 -4.04
N ARG A 41 11.83 7.99 -4.31
CA ARG A 41 11.90 9.44 -4.62
C ARG A 41 11.30 10.32 -3.52
N MET A 42 10.37 9.80 -2.72
CA MET A 42 9.69 10.56 -1.67
C MET A 42 9.11 9.67 -0.57
N PRO A 43 8.76 10.23 0.60
CA PRO A 43 8.05 9.49 1.62
C PRO A 43 6.67 9.01 1.12
N VAL A 44 6.49 7.69 1.05
CA VAL A 44 5.22 7.05 0.64
C VAL A 44 4.58 6.32 1.83
N GLY A 45 3.27 6.46 1.98
CA GLY A 45 2.45 5.62 2.84
C GLY A 45 1.49 4.77 2.01
N VAL A 46 1.39 3.48 2.29
CA VAL A 46 0.38 2.62 1.68
C VAL A 46 -0.85 2.58 2.58
N SER A 47 -2.00 2.91 2.02
CA SER A 47 -3.30 2.77 2.66
C SER A 47 -4.00 1.53 2.10
N GLU A 48 -4.66 0.77 2.97
CA GLU A 48 -5.60 -0.27 2.53
C GLU A 48 -6.69 0.38 1.65
N CYS A 49 -7.59 1.18 2.22
CA CYS A 49 -8.67 1.83 1.46
C CYS A 49 -8.85 3.31 1.82
N LEU A 50 -9.03 4.15 0.80
CA LEU A 50 -9.33 5.57 0.95
C LEU A 50 -10.83 5.92 0.87
N GLY A 51 -11.70 4.93 0.64
CA GLY A 51 -13.15 5.08 0.65
C GLY A 51 -13.77 5.67 -0.61
N VAL A 52 -13.01 5.69 -1.71
CA VAL A 52 -13.37 6.31 -3.01
C VAL A 52 -13.08 5.34 -4.14
N CYS A 53 -13.60 4.13 -4.00
CA CYS A 53 -13.27 3.00 -4.88
C CYS A 53 -13.64 3.26 -6.34
N GLU A 54 -14.63 4.10 -6.62
CA GLU A 54 -15.05 4.53 -7.95
C GLU A 54 -13.92 5.21 -8.73
N ARG A 55 -13.03 5.94 -8.04
CA ARG A 55 -11.93 6.69 -8.65
C ARG A 55 -10.75 5.84 -9.09
N ALA A 56 -10.58 4.63 -8.53
CA ALA A 56 -9.48 3.68 -8.78
C ALA A 56 -8.06 4.27 -8.65
N ASN A 57 -7.08 3.42 -8.36
CA ASN A 57 -5.67 3.77 -8.09
C ASN A 57 -5.45 5.18 -7.49
N VAL A 58 -6.01 5.42 -6.31
CA VAL A 58 -6.01 6.77 -5.72
C VAL A 58 -4.67 7.09 -5.09
N VAL A 59 -4.14 8.26 -5.44
CA VAL A 59 -2.91 8.85 -4.91
C VAL A 59 -3.26 10.18 -4.23
N VAL A 60 -2.77 10.38 -3.01
CA VAL A 60 -2.99 11.61 -2.23
C VAL A 60 -1.65 12.28 -1.97
N VAL A 61 -1.46 13.48 -2.48
CA VAL A 61 -0.27 14.30 -2.22
C VAL A 61 -0.55 15.23 -1.05
N ARG A 62 0.12 15.00 0.07
CA ARG A 62 0.07 15.91 1.23
C ARG A 62 1.15 16.98 1.10
N PRO A 63 0.81 18.26 1.31
CA PRO A 63 1.76 19.37 1.19
C PRO A 63 2.89 19.27 2.22
N SER A 64 4.02 19.86 1.88
CA SER A 64 5.16 20.10 2.79
C SER A 64 4.81 21.15 3.86
N ALA A 65 5.72 21.40 4.81
CA ALA A 65 5.57 22.51 5.75
C ALA A 65 5.43 23.85 5.03
N ALA A 66 6.28 24.13 4.04
CA ALA A 66 6.21 25.33 3.20
C ALA A 66 4.89 25.40 2.42
N GLY A 67 4.47 24.28 1.81
CA GLY A 67 3.20 24.21 1.08
C GLY A 67 1.99 24.52 1.97
N ARG A 68 1.97 23.99 3.21
CA ARG A 68 0.90 24.32 4.18
C ARG A 68 0.90 25.80 4.56
N ALA A 69 2.08 26.39 4.79
CA ALA A 69 2.22 27.80 5.13
C ALA A 69 1.72 28.71 3.99
N ALA A 70 1.93 28.30 2.74
CA ALA A 70 1.40 28.95 1.54
C ALA A 70 -0.09 28.65 1.27
N GLY A 71 -0.80 27.98 2.19
CA GLY A 71 -2.23 27.67 2.04
C GLY A 71 -2.53 26.38 1.26
N GLY A 72 -1.52 25.62 0.87
CA GLY A 72 -1.65 24.31 0.22
C GLY A 72 -2.52 23.33 1.02
N ARG A 73 -3.27 22.51 0.30
CA ARG A 73 -4.14 21.46 0.85
C ARG A 73 -3.80 20.12 0.19
N PRO A 74 -4.17 18.99 0.82
CA PRO A 74 -3.98 17.70 0.18
C PRO A 74 -4.71 17.63 -1.17
N VAL A 75 -4.00 17.17 -2.20
CA VAL A 75 -4.58 16.95 -3.53
C VAL A 75 -4.83 15.47 -3.73
N TRP A 76 -6.02 15.14 -4.23
CA TRP A 76 -6.49 13.79 -4.44
C TRP A 76 -6.56 13.50 -5.93
N LEU A 77 -5.84 12.48 -6.36
CA LEU A 77 -5.71 12.05 -7.75
C LEU A 77 -6.27 10.63 -7.86
N GLY A 78 -7.19 10.40 -8.79
CA GLY A 78 -7.72 9.07 -9.12
C GLY A 78 -7.27 8.66 -10.51
N LEU A 79 -7.44 7.39 -10.86
CA LEU A 79 -7.10 6.86 -12.19
C LEU A 79 -5.63 7.05 -12.60
N VAL A 80 -4.70 7.12 -11.63
CA VAL A 80 -3.25 7.27 -11.90
C VAL A 80 -2.65 5.93 -12.36
N ASN A 81 -3.20 5.39 -13.44
CA ASN A 81 -2.96 4.03 -13.91
C ASN A 81 -1.76 3.93 -14.85
N ASP A 82 -1.33 5.06 -15.41
CA ASP A 82 -0.25 5.11 -16.38
C ASP A 82 1.08 5.54 -15.73
N PRO A 83 2.23 4.98 -16.16
CA PRO A 83 3.55 5.39 -15.67
C PRO A 83 3.82 6.89 -15.84
N ALA A 84 3.42 7.52 -16.96
CA ALA A 84 3.64 8.95 -17.19
C ALA A 84 2.91 9.81 -16.14
N ALA A 85 1.67 9.45 -15.80
CA ALA A 85 0.94 10.14 -14.73
C ALA A 85 1.63 9.98 -13.36
N THR A 86 2.28 8.83 -13.12
CA THR A 86 3.09 8.62 -11.91
C THR A 86 4.34 9.50 -11.90
N GLU A 87 5.00 9.63 -13.04
CA GLU A 87 6.16 10.50 -13.23
C GLU A 87 5.79 11.97 -13.05
N ASP A 88 4.65 12.42 -13.57
CA ASP A 88 4.15 13.79 -13.40
C ASP A 88 3.89 14.11 -11.92
N VAL A 89 3.28 13.18 -11.18
CA VAL A 89 3.11 13.31 -9.73
C VAL A 89 4.46 13.42 -9.03
N ALA A 90 5.43 12.57 -9.39
CA ALA A 90 6.76 12.59 -8.80
C ALA A 90 7.53 13.88 -9.12
N ALA A 91 7.43 14.37 -10.35
CA ALA A 91 8.03 15.63 -10.78
C ALA A 91 7.43 16.82 -10.02
N TRP A 92 6.11 16.86 -9.90
CA TRP A 92 5.42 17.90 -9.16
C TRP A 92 5.77 17.90 -7.67
N VAL A 93 5.83 16.72 -7.03
CA VAL A 93 6.26 16.61 -5.63
C VAL A 93 7.70 17.10 -5.43
N ARG A 94 8.61 16.77 -6.35
CA ARG A 94 10.00 17.26 -6.31
C ARG A 94 10.09 18.78 -6.50
N ALA A 95 9.21 19.36 -7.31
CA ALA A 95 9.13 20.82 -7.48
C ALA A 95 8.57 21.55 -6.24
N GLY A 96 8.06 20.81 -5.24
CA GLY A 96 7.54 21.34 -3.97
C GLY A 96 6.09 20.97 -3.69
N GLY A 97 5.37 20.44 -4.67
CA GLY A 97 4.01 19.94 -4.53
C GLY A 97 2.96 21.02 -4.18
N PRO A 98 1.83 20.62 -3.58
CA PRO A 98 0.69 21.51 -3.36
C PRO A 98 1.04 22.76 -2.55
N GLY A 99 0.68 23.92 -3.08
CA GLY A 99 0.91 25.23 -2.45
C GLY A 99 2.31 25.82 -2.70
N VAL A 100 3.27 25.05 -3.20
CA VAL A 100 4.62 25.55 -3.55
C VAL A 100 4.80 25.59 -5.06
N ALA A 101 4.45 24.51 -5.75
CA ALA A 101 4.51 24.40 -7.21
C ALA A 101 3.11 24.22 -7.79
N ALA A 102 2.86 24.86 -8.93
CA ALA A 102 1.66 24.59 -9.72
C ALA A 102 1.69 23.12 -10.19
N PRO A 103 0.57 22.38 -10.08
CA PRO A 103 0.48 21.06 -10.70
C PRO A 103 0.57 21.21 -12.23
N PRO A 104 1.22 20.29 -12.96
CA PRO A 104 1.09 20.20 -14.40
C PRO A 104 -0.39 20.08 -14.81
N ASP A 105 -0.82 20.77 -15.87
CA ASP A 105 -2.22 20.81 -16.31
C ASP A 105 -2.81 19.40 -16.54
N ILE A 106 -1.98 18.44 -16.95
CA ILE A 106 -2.40 17.03 -17.12
C ILE A 106 -2.91 16.42 -15.80
N LEU A 107 -2.42 16.88 -14.64
CA LEU A 107 -2.88 16.40 -13.33
C LEU A 107 -4.34 16.78 -13.03
N ASP A 108 -4.88 17.81 -13.69
CA ASP A 108 -6.29 18.21 -13.52
C ASP A 108 -7.25 17.12 -14.01
N LEU A 109 -6.83 16.28 -14.98
CA LEU A 109 -7.61 15.14 -15.45
C LEU A 109 -7.81 14.07 -14.35
N TYR A 110 -6.87 13.97 -13.43
CA TYR A 110 -6.87 12.98 -12.35
C TYR A 110 -7.46 13.55 -11.05
N ALA A 111 -7.41 14.88 -10.89
CA ALA A 111 -7.85 15.58 -9.69
C ALA A 111 -9.33 15.37 -9.38
N PHE A 112 -9.64 15.21 -8.10
CA PHE A 112 -11.01 15.23 -7.61
C PHE A 112 -11.10 15.70 -6.16
N THR A 113 -12.30 16.12 -5.77
CA THR A 113 -12.61 16.37 -4.35
C THR A 113 -13.19 15.09 -3.76
N PRO A 114 -12.56 14.48 -2.74
CA PRO A 114 -13.13 13.32 -2.08
C PRO A 114 -14.43 13.73 -1.34
N PRO A 115 -15.42 12.81 -1.22
CA PRO A 115 -16.56 13.06 -0.37
C PRO A 115 -16.08 13.34 1.06
N ARG A 116 -16.70 14.32 1.71
CA ARG A 116 -16.39 14.67 3.10
C ARG A 116 -16.57 13.40 3.93
N ARG A 117 -15.50 12.89 4.54
CA ARG A 117 -15.62 11.77 5.47
C ARG A 117 -16.48 12.22 6.64
N VAL A 118 -17.72 11.74 6.70
CA VAL A 118 -18.38 11.56 7.99
C VAL A 118 -17.51 10.55 8.72
N ALA A 119 -17.00 10.88 9.91
CA ALA A 119 -16.11 10.00 10.66
C ALA A 119 -16.86 8.68 11.00
N GLY A 120 -16.77 7.70 10.10
CA GLY A 120 -17.15 6.33 10.41
C GLY A 120 -16.10 5.72 11.34
N PRO A 121 -16.48 4.75 12.18
CA PRO A 121 -15.55 4.14 13.13
C PRO A 121 -14.33 3.59 12.39
N SER A 122 -13.14 3.91 12.89
CA SER A 122 -11.88 3.43 12.32
C SER A 122 -11.89 1.91 12.29
N ARG A 123 -11.99 1.32 11.09
CA ARG A 123 -11.72 -0.12 10.93
C ARG A 123 -10.25 -0.34 11.27
N THR A 124 -10.02 -1.07 12.36
CA THR A 124 -8.71 -1.57 12.76
C THR A 124 -8.08 -2.31 11.56
N PRO A 125 -6.77 -2.16 11.33
CA PRO A 125 -6.07 -2.93 10.30
C PRO A 125 -6.32 -4.41 10.57
N ARG A 126 -6.88 -5.11 9.59
CA ARG A 126 -7.08 -6.54 9.71
C ARG A 126 -5.73 -7.18 9.39
N VAL A 127 -4.85 -7.30 10.39
CA VAL A 127 -3.68 -8.17 10.30
C VAL A 127 -4.17 -9.49 9.73
N GLY A 128 -3.70 -9.83 8.53
CA GLY A 128 -4.12 -11.01 7.80
C GLY A 128 -3.97 -12.21 8.72
N ARG A 129 -5.09 -12.92 8.97
CA ARG A 129 -5.01 -14.27 9.51
C ARG A 129 -4.18 -15.05 8.50
N ARG A 130 -2.97 -15.47 8.89
CA ARG A 130 -2.26 -16.52 8.18
C ARG A 130 -3.25 -17.69 8.07
N SER A 131 -3.66 -18.04 6.86
CA SER A 131 -4.34 -19.30 6.61
C SER A 131 -3.42 -20.41 7.15
N PRO A 132 -3.87 -21.28 8.07
CA PRO A 132 -3.09 -22.45 8.40
C PRO A 132 -2.98 -23.28 7.12
N LEU A 133 -1.74 -23.59 6.72
CA LEU A 133 -1.49 -24.59 5.69
C LEU A 133 -2.25 -25.87 6.09
N PRO A 134 -2.86 -26.60 5.14
CA PRO A 134 -3.51 -27.86 5.46
C PRO A 134 -2.47 -28.82 6.04
N VAL A 135 -2.71 -29.28 7.26
CA VAL A 135 -1.98 -30.41 7.85
C VAL A 135 -2.36 -31.63 7.03
N LEU A 136 -1.43 -32.13 6.22
CA LEU A 136 -1.58 -33.42 5.55
C LEU A 136 -1.63 -34.52 6.63
N PRO A 137 -2.62 -35.42 6.63
CA PRO A 137 -2.63 -36.54 7.56
C PRO A 137 -1.42 -37.45 7.27
N GLY A 138 -0.65 -37.74 8.33
CA GLY A 138 0.50 -38.62 8.29
C GLY A 138 0.11 -40.02 7.83
N SER A 139 0.82 -40.51 6.83
CA SER A 139 0.77 -41.90 6.36
C SER A 139 1.08 -42.85 7.52
N GLU A 140 0.09 -43.65 7.90
CA GLU A 140 0.24 -44.82 8.77
C GLU A 140 1.40 -45.69 8.27
N ARG A 141 2.40 -45.92 9.13
CA ARG A 141 3.44 -46.92 8.86
C ARG A 141 2.85 -48.28 9.18
N ALA A 142 2.73 -49.11 8.14
CA ALA A 142 2.37 -50.51 8.21
C ALA A 142 3.21 -51.25 9.26
N GLU A 143 2.52 -51.74 10.29
CA GLU A 143 3.06 -52.58 11.35
C GLU A 143 3.45 -53.93 10.74
N THR A 144 4.76 -54.13 10.50
CA THR A 144 5.27 -55.43 10.05
C THR A 144 5.37 -56.35 11.26
N ARG A 145 4.32 -57.14 11.43
CA ARG A 145 4.17 -58.24 12.39
C ARG A 145 5.34 -59.23 12.25
N LYS A 146 6.31 -59.17 13.17
CA LYS A 146 7.40 -60.15 13.29
C LYS A 146 6.87 -61.43 13.97
N PRO A 147 7.18 -62.64 13.46
CA PRO A 147 6.68 -63.90 14.03
C PRO A 147 7.34 -64.27 15.36
N ARG A 148 6.57 -64.94 16.23
CA ARG A 148 7.03 -65.58 17.46
C ARG A 148 7.96 -66.77 17.13
N PRO A 149 9.12 -66.92 17.76
CA PRO A 149 9.75 -68.23 17.86
C PRO A 149 9.11 -69.00 19.02
N GLY A 150 8.57 -70.18 18.69
CA GLY A 150 8.18 -71.19 19.66
C GLY A 150 9.39 -71.71 20.43
N GLY A 151 9.17 -72.09 21.69
CA GLY A 151 10.20 -72.67 22.54
C GLY A 151 10.37 -74.18 22.33
N ARG A 152 11.51 -74.70 22.79
CA ARG A 152 11.63 -75.89 23.66
C ARG A 152 13.10 -76.14 24.06
N ALA A 153 13.25 -76.54 25.34
CA ALA A 153 14.22 -77.45 25.99
C ALA A 153 15.74 -77.25 25.73
N ASP A 154 16.67 -77.46 26.67
CA ASP A 154 16.80 -78.51 27.68
C ASP A 154 17.46 -78.02 28.97
N GLY A 155 17.19 -78.72 30.09
CA GLY A 155 17.85 -78.57 31.39
C GLY A 155 16.94 -78.97 32.54
#